data_AF-A0A9D7H2B4-F1
#
_entry.id   AF-A0A9D7H2B4-F1
#
_cell.length_a   1.000
_cell.length_b   1.000
_cell.length_c   1.000
_cell.angle_alpha   90.00
_cell.angle_beta   90.00
_cell.angle_gamma   90.00
#
_symmetry.space_group_name_H-M   'P 1'
#
loop_
_entity.id
_entity.type
_entity.pdbx_description
1 polymer ?
#
loop_
_entity_poly.entity_id
_entity_poly.type
_entity_poly.pdbx_seq_one_letter_code
_entity_poly.pdbx_strand_id
1 'polypeptide(L)'
;MRRTAAMAAALGTAGLVHCANDESLGANPVVTPSPVDGSVEASEATLLDAGPAAGPTLCEKSGGEAAVRRIADDLFAKVQADCRVGTYFTRLSAAAATDVKACMQAELAAKLRCAGVSYPPLASATPSGRACRSMAEAHATLAGTDGRLGLNENDFSAYLQAVQVAFKGAGVADADITKVVALFSAQKGAVATRASEGNTACTCAGNTFEGASCVPDGGYKPIDAGKDSAAPKDSGALVDVSVVDASSPADATTPTDAPSD
;
A
#
# COMPACT_ATOMS: atom_id res chain seq x y z
N MET A 1 -57.51 4.85 19.84
CA MET A 1 -57.64 5.20 18.40
C MET A 1 -56.55 6.19 18.04
N ARG A 2 -55.44 5.78 17.41
CA ARG A 2 -54.47 6.69 16.77
C ARG A 2 -53.56 5.92 15.79
N ARG A 3 -54.06 5.92 14.55
CA ARG A 3 -53.41 5.98 13.22
C ARG A 3 -52.05 5.30 13.03
N THR A 4 -52.12 4.11 12.44
CA THR A 4 -51.08 3.47 11.62
C THR A 4 -50.87 4.29 10.33
N ALA A 5 -49.65 4.74 10.06
CA ALA A 5 -49.28 5.33 8.78
C ALA A 5 -48.52 4.30 7.96
N ALA A 6 -49.13 3.85 6.86
CA ALA A 6 -48.49 3.01 5.85
C ALA A 6 -47.61 3.88 4.96
N MET A 7 -46.32 3.58 4.88
CA MET A 7 -45.43 4.12 3.85
C MET A 7 -45.50 3.21 2.62
N ALA A 8 -45.96 3.78 1.52
CA ALA A 8 -45.94 3.17 0.19
C ALA A 8 -44.50 3.18 -0.36
N ALA A 9 -43.99 2.01 -0.71
CA ALA A 9 -42.74 1.86 -1.44
C ALA A 9 -43.02 2.06 -2.95
N ALA A 10 -42.44 3.11 -3.53
CA ALA A 10 -42.42 3.31 -4.97
C ALA A 10 -41.25 2.51 -5.58
N LEU A 11 -41.55 1.57 -6.47
CA LEU A 11 -40.57 0.92 -7.33
C LEU A 11 -40.10 1.92 -8.39
N GLY A 12 -38.87 2.41 -8.24
CA GLY A 12 -38.14 3.11 -9.30
C GLY A 12 -37.31 2.11 -10.09
N THR A 13 -37.69 1.86 -11.33
CA THR A 13 -36.87 1.19 -12.35
C THR A 13 -35.69 2.09 -12.71
N ALA A 14 -34.50 1.79 -12.18
CA ALA A 14 -33.25 2.41 -12.62
C ALA A 14 -32.80 1.73 -13.93
N GLY A 15 -32.64 2.55 -14.98
CA GLY A 15 -32.07 2.12 -16.25
C GLY A 15 -30.61 1.70 -16.09
N LEU A 16 -30.29 0.55 -16.68
CA LEU A 16 -28.92 0.07 -16.89
C LEU A 16 -28.21 0.99 -17.89
N VAL A 17 -27.44 1.94 -17.40
CA VAL A 17 -26.38 2.58 -18.21
C VAL A 17 -25.21 1.61 -18.25
N HIS A 18 -25.10 0.91 -19.38
CA HIS A 18 -23.92 0.13 -19.75
C HIS A 18 -22.74 1.09 -19.97
N CYS A 19 -21.78 1.10 -19.06
CA CYS A 19 -20.43 1.57 -19.37
C CYS A 19 -19.69 0.41 -20.05
N ALA A 20 -19.78 0.35 -21.39
CA ALA A 20 -18.84 -0.42 -22.19
C ALA A 20 -17.50 0.30 -22.12
N ASN A 21 -16.59 -0.18 -21.26
CA ASN A 21 -15.19 0.13 -21.41
C ASN A 21 -14.60 -0.88 -22.40
N ASP A 22 -14.19 -0.33 -23.53
CA ASP A 22 -13.47 -0.93 -24.64
C ASP A 22 -12.28 -1.77 -24.13
N GLU A 23 -12.42 -3.09 -24.22
CA GLU A 23 -11.29 -4.01 -24.10
C GLU A 23 -10.45 -3.90 -25.38
N SER A 24 -9.58 -2.90 -25.42
CA SER A 24 -8.48 -2.88 -26.38
C SER A 24 -7.47 -3.95 -25.97
N LEU A 25 -7.75 -5.18 -26.40
CA LEU A 25 -6.79 -6.28 -26.46
C LEU A 25 -5.70 -5.88 -27.45
N GLY A 26 -4.72 -5.11 -26.97
CA GLY A 26 -3.46 -4.92 -27.66
C GLY A 26 -2.85 -6.30 -27.94
N ALA A 27 -2.84 -6.67 -29.21
CA ALA A 27 -2.13 -7.84 -29.69
C ALA A 27 -0.66 -7.73 -29.26
N ASN A 28 -0.25 -8.59 -28.33
CA ASN A 28 1.17 -8.81 -28.06
C ASN A 28 1.82 -9.32 -29.35
N PRO A 29 2.92 -8.71 -29.83
CA PRO A 29 3.67 -9.29 -30.93
C PRO A 29 4.19 -10.66 -30.48
N VAL A 30 3.94 -11.68 -31.31
CA VAL A 30 4.57 -13.00 -31.19
C VAL A 30 6.07 -12.78 -31.35
N VAL A 31 6.78 -12.71 -30.23
CA VAL A 31 8.24 -12.81 -30.19
C VAL A 31 8.55 -14.30 -30.30
N THR A 32 9.00 -14.74 -31.46
CA THR A 32 9.63 -16.05 -31.65
C THR A 32 10.99 -16.03 -30.94
N PRO A 33 11.21 -16.83 -29.87
CA PRO A 33 12.53 -16.90 -29.26
C PRO A 33 13.51 -17.59 -30.20
N SER A 34 14.65 -16.96 -30.43
CA SER A 34 15.82 -17.60 -31.03
C SER A 34 16.37 -18.67 -30.08
N PRO A 35 16.93 -19.78 -30.59
CA PRO A 35 17.56 -20.80 -29.75
C PRO A 35 18.83 -20.23 -29.11
N VAL A 36 18.79 -19.96 -27.81
CA VAL A 36 19.98 -19.74 -26.99
C VAL A 36 20.41 -21.08 -26.42
N ASP A 37 21.48 -21.61 -27.00
CA ASP A 37 22.27 -22.73 -26.48
C ASP A 37 23.08 -22.20 -25.29
N GLY A 38 22.70 -22.59 -24.06
CA GLY A 38 23.24 -22.01 -22.84
C GLY A 38 22.95 -22.86 -21.61
N SER A 39 23.87 -23.78 -21.33
CA SER A 39 24.09 -24.56 -20.10
C SER A 39 23.18 -24.23 -18.92
N VAL A 40 22.28 -25.16 -18.65
CA VAL A 40 21.52 -25.27 -17.41
C VAL A 40 22.42 -25.78 -16.28
N GLU A 41 22.99 -24.87 -15.49
CA GLU A 41 23.31 -25.18 -14.09
C GLU A 41 21.99 -25.08 -13.31
N ALA A 42 21.22 -26.16 -13.39
CA ALA A 42 20.05 -26.37 -12.55
C ALA A 42 20.53 -26.46 -11.10
N SER A 43 20.52 -25.33 -10.40
CA SER A 43 20.53 -25.34 -8.94
C SER A 43 19.18 -25.87 -8.48
N GLU A 44 19.14 -27.18 -8.28
CA GLU A 44 18.07 -27.90 -7.60
C GLU A 44 17.75 -27.16 -6.30
N ALA A 45 16.56 -26.55 -6.23
CA ALA A 45 16.00 -26.05 -5.00
C ALA A 45 15.57 -27.26 -4.15
N THR A 46 16.56 -27.95 -3.58
CA THR A 46 16.40 -28.92 -2.50
C THR A 46 16.00 -28.16 -1.24
N LEU A 47 14.71 -27.87 -1.07
CA LEU A 47 14.16 -27.36 0.20
C LEU A 47 12.76 -27.91 0.45
N LEU A 48 12.65 -29.22 0.60
CA LEU A 48 11.60 -29.85 1.41
C LEU A 48 12.22 -30.96 2.27
N ASP A 49 13.35 -30.65 2.90
CA ASP A 49 13.70 -31.33 4.15
C ASP A 49 12.69 -30.85 5.18
N ALA A 50 11.79 -31.76 5.59
CA ALA A 50 10.84 -31.56 6.66
C ALA A 50 11.60 -31.52 8.00
N GLY A 51 12.38 -30.44 8.17
CA GLY A 51 13.11 -30.14 9.37
C GLY A 51 12.18 -30.02 10.59
N PRO A 52 12.75 -30.13 11.79
CA PRO A 52 12.04 -30.42 13.04
C PRO A 52 10.85 -29.48 13.24
N ALA A 53 9.69 -30.09 13.55
CA ALA A 53 8.39 -29.49 13.83
C ALA A 53 8.45 -27.96 14.01
N ALA A 54 8.33 -27.24 12.89
CA ALA A 54 8.23 -25.79 12.91
C ALA A 54 7.09 -25.44 13.87
N GLY A 55 7.39 -24.61 14.88
CA GLY A 55 6.38 -24.14 15.82
C GLY A 55 5.21 -23.48 15.08
N PRO A 56 4.12 -23.15 15.79
CA PRO A 56 2.91 -22.64 15.15
C PRO A 56 3.22 -21.43 14.26
N THR A 57 2.67 -21.46 13.05
CA THR A 57 2.74 -20.39 12.06
C THR A 57 2.15 -19.10 12.61
N LEU A 58 2.50 -17.96 12.01
CA LEU A 58 1.88 -16.68 12.39
C LEU A 58 0.37 -16.69 12.15
N CYS A 59 -0.12 -17.45 11.16
CA CYS A 59 -1.55 -17.64 10.93
C CYS A 59 -2.23 -18.34 12.11
N GLU A 60 -1.68 -19.47 12.57
CA GLU A 60 -2.19 -20.19 13.74
C GLU A 60 -2.15 -19.34 15.01
N LYS A 61 -1.03 -18.64 15.23
CA LYS A 61 -0.87 -17.70 16.36
C LYS A 61 -1.83 -16.52 16.32
N SER A 62 -2.28 -16.13 15.12
CA SER A 62 -3.28 -15.06 14.94
C SER A 62 -4.72 -15.56 15.04
N GLY A 63 -4.94 -16.85 15.32
CA GLY A 63 -6.28 -17.46 15.43
C GLY A 63 -6.79 -18.11 14.14
N GLY A 64 -5.90 -18.43 13.20
CA GLY A 64 -6.22 -19.09 11.93
C GLY A 64 -6.72 -18.16 10.82
N GLU A 65 -6.96 -18.71 9.63
CA GLU A 65 -7.28 -17.93 8.42
C GLU A 65 -8.48 -16.99 8.59
N ALA A 66 -9.55 -17.44 9.26
CA ALA A 66 -10.73 -16.62 9.49
C ALA A 66 -10.42 -15.39 10.36
N ALA A 67 -9.51 -15.51 11.34
CA ALA A 67 -9.05 -14.37 12.13
C ALA A 67 -8.17 -13.43 11.29
N VAL A 68 -7.27 -13.98 10.46
CA VAL A 68 -6.45 -13.20 9.52
C VAL A 68 -7.30 -12.39 8.56
N ARG A 69 -8.39 -12.95 8.01
CA ARG A 69 -9.33 -12.20 7.15
C ARG A 69 -9.98 -11.02 7.89
N ARG A 70 -10.38 -11.21 9.15
CA ARG A 70 -10.91 -10.11 9.98
C ARG A 70 -9.86 -9.05 10.28
N ILE A 71 -8.61 -9.45 10.52
CA ILE A 71 -7.49 -8.52 10.70
C ILE A 71 -7.27 -7.70 9.43
N ALA A 72 -7.33 -8.32 8.25
CA ALA A 72 -7.23 -7.60 6.98
C ALA A 72 -8.40 -6.62 6.76
N ASP A 73 -9.62 -6.98 7.18
CA ASP A 73 -10.76 -6.06 7.12
C ASP A 73 -10.58 -4.84 8.04
N ASP A 74 -10.11 -5.05 9.26
CA ASP A 74 -9.80 -3.99 10.22
C ASP A 74 -8.64 -3.13 9.72
N LEU A 75 -7.58 -3.75 9.19
CA LEU A 75 -6.47 -3.06 8.56
C LEU A 75 -6.95 -2.16 7.41
N PHE A 76 -7.78 -2.68 6.50
CA PHE A 76 -8.36 -1.89 5.41
C PHE A 76 -9.14 -0.67 5.94
N ALA A 77 -9.96 -0.86 6.97
CA ALA A 77 -10.70 0.23 7.59
C ALA A 77 -9.77 1.28 8.22
N LYS A 78 -8.70 0.86 8.90
CA LYS A 78 -7.73 1.77 9.50
C LYS A 78 -6.96 2.57 8.46
N VAL A 79 -6.45 1.94 7.41
CA VAL A 79 -5.72 2.67 6.35
C VAL A 79 -6.65 3.61 5.60
N GLN A 80 -7.91 3.24 5.40
CA GLN A 80 -8.92 4.12 4.79
C GLN A 80 -9.23 5.35 5.66
N ALA A 81 -9.21 5.18 6.99
CA ALA A 81 -9.45 6.26 7.95
C ALA A 81 -8.20 7.08 8.29
N ASP A 82 -6.99 6.59 7.99
CA ASP A 82 -5.74 7.28 8.26
C ASP A 82 -5.61 8.51 7.35
N CYS A 83 -5.60 9.70 7.93
CA CYS A 83 -5.55 10.94 7.17
C CYS A 83 -4.25 11.12 6.37
N ARG A 84 -3.18 10.34 6.62
CA ARG A 84 -1.93 10.39 5.87
C ARG A 84 -2.00 9.64 4.53
N VAL A 85 -2.73 8.52 4.49
CA VAL A 85 -2.75 7.58 3.36
C VAL A 85 -4.15 7.18 2.86
N GLY A 86 -5.21 7.53 3.59
CA GLY A 86 -6.58 7.11 3.32
C GLY A 86 -7.13 7.61 1.99
N THR A 87 -6.59 8.70 1.45
CA THR A 87 -6.94 9.23 0.12
C THR A 87 -6.80 8.20 -0.99
N TYR A 88 -5.82 7.29 -0.92
CA TYR A 88 -5.66 6.22 -1.92
C TYR A 88 -6.80 5.20 -1.89
N PHE A 89 -7.40 4.99 -0.72
CA PHE A 89 -8.47 4.03 -0.51
C PHE A 89 -9.87 4.63 -0.71
N THR A 90 -10.06 5.90 -0.34
CA THR A 90 -11.36 6.59 -0.48
C THR A 90 -11.69 6.97 -1.93
N ARG A 91 -10.70 7.02 -2.82
CA ARG A 91 -10.90 7.23 -4.26
C ARG A 91 -11.32 5.98 -5.03
N LEU A 92 -11.27 4.81 -4.41
CA LEU A 92 -11.69 3.56 -5.03
C LEU A 92 -13.22 3.53 -5.22
N SER A 93 -13.68 3.00 -6.35
CA SER A 93 -15.08 2.61 -6.48
C SER A 93 -15.42 1.50 -5.48
N ALA A 94 -16.70 1.33 -5.12
CA ALA A 94 -17.11 0.27 -4.18
C ALA A 94 -16.66 -1.14 -4.65
N ALA A 95 -16.73 -1.41 -5.96
CA ALA A 95 -16.26 -2.66 -6.54
C ALA A 95 -14.72 -2.80 -6.44
N ALA A 96 -13.97 -1.74 -6.73
CA ALA A 96 -12.52 -1.76 -6.59
C ALA A 96 -12.08 -1.93 -5.11
N ALA A 97 -12.75 -1.25 -4.17
CA ALA A 97 -12.50 -1.40 -2.75
C ALA A 97 -12.75 -2.84 -2.26
N THR A 98 -13.83 -3.47 -2.77
CA THR A 98 -14.14 -4.87 -2.47
C THR A 98 -13.03 -5.82 -2.94
N ASP A 99 -12.51 -5.60 -4.15
CA ASP A 99 -11.43 -6.42 -4.69
C ASP A 99 -10.09 -6.19 -3.99
N VAL A 100 -9.74 -4.94 -3.68
CA VAL A 100 -8.53 -4.61 -2.92
C VAL A 100 -8.57 -5.29 -1.56
N LYS A 101 -9.72 -5.26 -0.88
CA LYS A 101 -9.92 -5.97 0.38
C LYS A 101 -9.73 -7.48 0.24
N ALA A 102 -10.32 -8.11 -0.77
CA ALA A 102 -10.13 -9.53 -1.03
C ALA A 102 -8.66 -9.89 -1.32
N CYS A 103 -7.95 -9.05 -2.08
CA CYS A 103 -6.53 -9.24 -2.35
C CYS A 103 -5.66 -9.02 -1.11
N MET A 104 -5.99 -8.05 -0.27
CA MET A 104 -5.30 -7.81 1.00
C MET A 104 -5.49 -8.99 1.96
N GLN A 105 -6.69 -9.57 2.04
CA GLN A 105 -6.96 -10.78 2.81
C GLN A 105 -6.10 -11.97 2.34
N ALA A 106 -6.05 -12.20 1.03
CA ALA A 106 -5.25 -13.27 0.44
C ALA A 106 -3.75 -13.07 0.66
N GLU A 107 -3.25 -11.85 0.48
CA GLU A 107 -1.85 -11.49 0.73
C GLU A 107 -1.47 -11.73 2.19
N LEU A 108 -2.29 -11.25 3.12
CA LEU A 108 -2.04 -11.39 4.55
C LEU A 108 -2.02 -12.87 4.94
N ALA A 109 -3.01 -13.65 4.50
CA ALA A 109 -3.07 -15.07 4.77
C ALA A 109 -1.86 -15.84 4.21
N ALA A 110 -1.42 -15.53 2.98
CA ALA A 110 -0.21 -16.14 2.40
C ALA A 110 1.06 -15.78 3.20
N LYS A 111 1.25 -14.50 3.54
CA LYS A 111 2.41 -14.02 4.31
C LYS A 111 2.50 -14.65 5.69
N LEU A 112 1.37 -14.82 6.35
CA LEU A 112 1.29 -15.46 7.67
C LEU A 112 1.35 -16.99 7.61
N ARG A 113 1.52 -17.56 6.40
CA ARG A 113 1.61 -19.00 6.14
C ARG A 113 0.33 -19.76 6.55
N CYS A 114 -0.85 -19.19 6.26
CA CYS A 114 -2.09 -19.95 6.39
C CYS A 114 -2.08 -21.16 5.43
N ALA A 115 -2.53 -22.31 5.93
CA ALA A 115 -2.49 -23.56 5.17
C ALA A 115 -3.29 -23.44 3.85
N GLY A 116 -2.68 -23.88 2.74
CA GLY A 116 -3.34 -23.88 1.42
C GLY A 116 -3.46 -22.51 0.75
N VAL A 117 -2.97 -21.43 1.36
CA VAL A 117 -3.04 -20.07 0.77
C VAL A 117 -1.74 -19.70 0.08
N SER A 118 -1.84 -19.17 -1.14
CA SER A 118 -0.73 -18.61 -1.93
C SER A 118 -1.08 -17.21 -2.41
N TYR A 119 -0.05 -16.39 -2.69
CA TYR A 119 -0.22 -15.05 -3.24
C TYR A 119 0.82 -14.78 -4.36
N PRO A 120 0.41 -14.31 -5.55
CA PRO A 120 -0.98 -14.14 -5.97
C PRO A 120 -1.72 -15.49 -6.03
N PRO A 121 -3.03 -15.53 -5.73
CA PRO A 121 -3.79 -16.76 -5.75
C PRO A 121 -3.92 -17.28 -7.20
N LEU A 122 -3.84 -18.61 -7.36
CA LEU A 122 -3.85 -19.30 -8.66
C LEU A 122 -5.18 -19.19 -9.45
N ALA A 123 -6.23 -18.59 -8.87
CA ALA A 123 -7.53 -18.35 -9.49
C ALA A 123 -8.08 -16.96 -9.10
N SER A 124 -9.03 -16.44 -9.89
CA SER A 124 -9.74 -15.17 -9.67
C SER A 124 -10.27 -15.05 -8.24
N ALA A 125 -9.51 -14.40 -7.36
CA ALA A 125 -9.76 -14.37 -5.92
C ALA A 125 -10.65 -13.21 -5.46
N THR A 126 -11.10 -12.37 -6.40
CA THR A 126 -11.93 -11.23 -6.08
C THR A 126 -13.37 -11.44 -6.56
N PRO A 127 -14.37 -10.83 -5.89
CA PRO A 127 -15.78 -10.95 -6.30
C PRO A 127 -16.07 -10.50 -7.74
N SER A 128 -15.23 -9.63 -8.31
CA SER A 128 -15.36 -9.19 -9.71
C SER A 128 -14.77 -10.17 -10.74
N GLY A 129 -14.14 -11.25 -10.30
CA GLY A 129 -13.43 -12.19 -11.17
C GLY A 129 -12.01 -11.74 -11.56
N ARG A 130 -11.52 -10.61 -11.04
CA ARG A 130 -10.12 -10.16 -11.24
C ARG A 130 -9.14 -10.96 -10.38
N ALA A 131 -7.99 -11.28 -10.94
CA ALA A 131 -6.87 -11.83 -10.20
C ALA A 131 -6.16 -10.74 -9.38
N CYS A 132 -5.62 -11.11 -8.22
CA CYS A 132 -4.71 -10.23 -7.51
C CYS A 132 -3.40 -10.10 -8.27
N ARG A 133 -2.88 -8.87 -8.36
CA ARG A 133 -1.61 -8.57 -9.03
C ARG A 133 -0.45 -8.67 -8.04
N SER A 134 0.78 -8.70 -8.54
CA SER A 134 1.95 -8.52 -7.68
C SER A 134 1.93 -7.12 -7.02
N MET A 135 2.66 -6.94 -5.92
CA MET A 135 2.74 -5.63 -5.25
C MET A 135 3.25 -4.53 -6.20
N ALA A 136 4.26 -4.84 -7.01
CA ALA A 136 4.82 -3.89 -7.96
C ALA A 136 3.77 -3.46 -9.01
N GLU A 137 3.09 -4.41 -9.64
CA GLU A 137 2.06 -4.12 -10.65
C GLU A 137 0.84 -3.42 -10.04
N ALA A 138 0.45 -3.78 -8.83
CA ALA A 138 -0.69 -3.18 -8.14
C ALA A 138 -0.49 -1.69 -7.87
N HIS A 139 0.75 -1.29 -7.54
CA HIS A 139 1.09 0.07 -7.15
C HIS A 139 1.76 0.89 -8.27
N ALA A 140 2.21 0.26 -9.36
CA ALA A 140 2.86 0.96 -10.48
C ALA A 140 2.01 2.11 -11.05
N THR A 141 0.69 1.95 -11.10
CA THR A 141 -0.23 2.97 -11.62
C THR A 141 -0.44 4.16 -10.68
N LEU A 142 -0.02 4.05 -9.41
CA LEU A 142 -0.13 5.15 -8.46
C LEU A 142 0.94 6.23 -8.70
N ALA A 143 2.04 5.89 -9.37
CA ALA A 143 3.15 6.80 -9.62
C ALA A 143 2.74 8.10 -10.36
N GLY A 144 1.62 8.08 -11.11
CA GLY A 144 1.30 9.14 -12.08
C GLY A 144 2.24 9.08 -13.28
N THR A 145 1.93 9.83 -14.33
CA THR A 145 2.79 9.87 -15.54
C THR A 145 4.11 10.60 -15.31
N ASP A 146 4.16 11.49 -14.33
CA ASP A 146 5.35 12.24 -13.92
C ASP A 146 6.13 11.57 -12.78
N GLY A 147 5.66 10.42 -12.28
CA GLY A 147 6.27 9.73 -11.15
C GLY A 147 6.09 10.44 -9.81
N ARG A 148 5.31 11.53 -9.72
CA ARG A 148 5.18 12.37 -8.51
C ARG A 148 3.92 12.10 -7.68
N LEU A 149 3.01 11.26 -8.17
CA LEU A 149 1.76 10.90 -7.49
C LEU A 149 1.86 9.58 -6.70
N GLY A 150 2.99 8.87 -6.86
CA GLY A 150 3.23 7.56 -6.26
C GLY A 150 3.46 7.59 -4.76
N LEU A 151 3.19 6.45 -4.14
CA LEU A 151 3.52 6.19 -2.74
C LEU A 151 5.01 6.41 -2.51
N ASN A 152 5.33 7.06 -1.41
CA ASN A 152 6.71 7.19 -0.92
C ASN A 152 6.90 6.49 0.42
N GLU A 153 8.09 6.60 0.98
CA GLU A 153 8.45 5.91 2.22
C GLU A 153 7.58 6.29 3.42
N ASN A 154 7.12 7.54 3.50
CA ASN A 154 6.27 8.02 4.59
C ASN A 154 4.85 7.44 4.46
N ASP A 155 4.34 7.27 3.24
CA ASP A 155 3.05 6.62 3.00
C ASP A 155 3.13 5.14 3.41
N PHE A 156 4.22 4.48 3.06
CA PHE A 156 4.46 3.09 3.45
C PHE A 156 4.64 2.92 4.96
N SER A 157 5.31 3.85 5.63
CA SER A 157 5.45 3.87 7.10
C SER A 157 4.10 4.02 7.80
N ALA A 158 3.24 4.92 7.33
CA ALA A 158 1.88 5.07 7.83
C ALA A 158 1.06 3.78 7.68
N TYR A 159 1.19 3.09 6.53
CA TYR A 159 0.60 1.77 6.33
C TYR A 159 1.11 0.74 7.36
N LEU A 160 2.42 0.66 7.62
CA LEU A 160 2.99 -0.26 8.62
C LEU A 160 2.48 0.02 10.04
N GLN A 161 2.24 1.29 10.38
CA GLN A 161 1.62 1.64 11.66
C GLN A 161 0.18 1.13 11.73
N ALA A 162 -0.61 1.27 10.66
CA ALA A 162 -1.95 0.69 10.59
C ALA A 162 -1.93 -0.84 10.74
N VAL A 163 -0.94 -1.52 10.16
CA VAL A 163 -0.70 -2.97 10.37
C VAL A 163 -0.50 -3.27 11.86
N GLN A 164 0.39 -2.55 12.54
CA GLN A 164 0.62 -2.75 13.98
C GLN A 164 -0.67 -2.57 14.80
N VAL A 165 -1.44 -1.52 14.53
CA VAL A 165 -2.69 -1.23 15.26
C VAL A 165 -3.75 -2.31 15.00
N ALA A 166 -3.88 -2.80 13.76
CA ALA A 166 -4.83 -3.87 13.42
C ALA A 166 -4.50 -5.19 14.12
N PHE A 167 -3.23 -5.61 14.09
CA PHE A 167 -2.80 -6.85 14.76
C PHE A 167 -2.90 -6.75 16.28
N LYS A 168 -2.57 -5.58 16.85
CA LYS A 168 -2.73 -5.33 18.28
C LYS A 168 -4.19 -5.36 18.71
N GLY A 169 -5.08 -4.76 17.91
CA GLY A 169 -6.53 -4.81 18.12
C GLY A 169 -7.10 -6.24 18.08
N ALA A 170 -6.46 -7.15 17.35
CA ALA A 170 -6.81 -8.57 17.31
C ALA A 170 -6.16 -9.42 18.43
N GLY A 171 -5.41 -8.81 19.34
CA GLY A 171 -4.78 -9.51 20.47
C GLY A 171 -3.53 -10.33 20.11
N VAL A 172 -2.90 -10.06 18.96
CA VAL A 172 -1.63 -10.70 18.59
C VAL A 172 -0.50 -10.16 19.47
N ALA A 173 0.39 -11.02 19.94
CA ALA A 173 1.50 -10.64 20.82
C ALA A 173 2.51 -9.74 20.10
N ASP A 174 3.08 -8.74 20.79
CA ASP A 174 4.01 -7.75 20.22
C ASP A 174 5.22 -8.39 19.51
N ALA A 175 5.73 -9.51 20.04
CA ALA A 175 6.82 -10.26 19.42
C ALA A 175 6.46 -10.85 18.05
N ASP A 176 5.20 -11.27 17.86
CA ASP A 176 4.70 -11.75 16.59
C ASP A 176 4.28 -10.58 15.67
N ILE A 177 3.76 -9.47 16.22
CA ILE A 177 3.53 -8.22 15.46
C ILE A 177 4.84 -7.73 14.81
N THR A 178 5.95 -7.76 15.53
CA THR A 178 7.28 -7.37 15.01
C THR A 178 7.66 -8.20 13.78
N LYS A 179 7.39 -9.51 13.80
CA LYS A 179 7.63 -10.39 12.64
C LYS A 179 6.72 -10.05 11.47
N VAL A 180 5.44 -9.75 11.74
CA VAL A 180 4.48 -9.33 10.70
C VAL A 180 4.94 -8.03 10.04
N VAL A 181 5.32 -7.02 10.83
CA VAL A 181 5.83 -5.75 10.30
C VAL A 181 7.08 -5.96 9.44
N ALA A 182 7.98 -6.85 9.84
CA ALA A 182 9.15 -7.19 9.03
C ALA A 182 8.77 -7.83 7.67
N LEU A 183 7.77 -8.73 7.65
CA LEU A 183 7.26 -9.34 6.42
C LEU A 183 6.67 -8.32 5.43
N PHE A 184 6.02 -7.27 5.94
CA PHE A 184 5.54 -6.17 5.11
C PHE A 184 6.68 -5.24 4.71
N SER A 185 7.57 -4.90 5.63
CA SER A 185 8.70 -4.00 5.37
C SER A 185 9.56 -4.44 4.19
N ALA A 186 9.72 -5.75 4.00
CA ALA A 186 10.42 -6.33 2.85
C ALA A 186 9.81 -5.95 1.48
N GLN A 187 8.57 -5.47 1.43
CA GLN A 187 7.88 -5.06 0.20
C GLN A 187 8.05 -3.58 -0.13
N LYS A 188 8.72 -2.80 0.72
CA LYS A 188 8.89 -1.35 0.53
C LYS A 188 9.37 -1.02 -0.89
N GLY A 189 10.38 -1.72 -1.39
CA GLY A 189 10.94 -1.50 -2.73
C GLY A 189 9.96 -1.77 -3.89
N ALA A 190 8.91 -2.56 -3.67
CA ALA A 190 7.87 -2.81 -4.68
C ALA A 190 6.69 -1.82 -4.61
N VAL A 191 6.53 -1.11 -3.48
CA VAL A 191 5.36 -0.26 -3.21
C VAL A 191 5.72 1.22 -3.20
N ALA A 192 6.81 1.58 -2.53
CA ALA A 192 7.26 2.93 -2.28
C ALA A 192 8.67 3.13 -2.88
N THR A 193 8.74 3.23 -4.20
CA THR A 193 9.99 3.41 -4.94
C THR A 193 10.52 4.85 -4.90
N ARG A 194 9.73 5.79 -4.38
CA ARG A 194 10.09 7.21 -4.31
C ARG A 194 10.75 7.53 -2.97
N ALA A 195 11.77 8.39 -3.05
CA ALA A 195 12.39 9.00 -1.87
C ALA A 195 11.39 9.86 -1.08
N SER A 196 11.67 10.01 0.22
CA SER A 196 10.79 10.63 1.21
C SER A 196 10.77 12.15 1.05
N GLU A 197 9.72 12.69 0.43
CA GLU A 197 9.48 14.14 0.39
C GLU A 197 8.38 14.59 1.38
N GLY A 198 7.66 13.68 2.06
CA GLY A 198 6.45 13.96 2.88
C GLY A 198 5.28 13.07 2.43
N ASN A 199 4.18 12.87 3.17
CA ASN A 199 3.09 12.01 2.67
C ASN A 199 2.43 12.63 1.44
N THR A 200 2.25 11.84 0.38
CA THR A 200 1.87 12.36 -0.95
C THR A 200 0.42 12.86 -0.99
N ALA A 201 -0.42 12.40 -0.06
CA ALA A 201 -1.85 12.69 -0.04
C ALA A 201 -2.40 12.94 1.37
N CYS A 202 -1.62 13.61 2.23
CA CYS A 202 -2.07 13.91 3.58
C CYS A 202 -3.29 14.86 3.59
N THR A 203 -4.32 14.46 4.31
CA THR A 203 -5.57 15.19 4.56
C THR A 203 -5.80 15.46 6.05
N CYS A 204 -4.77 15.28 6.89
CA CYS A 204 -4.88 15.52 8.32
C CYS A 204 -5.20 16.99 8.62
N ALA A 205 -5.96 17.23 9.69
CA ALA A 205 -6.28 18.59 10.13
C ALA A 205 -4.98 19.37 10.41
N GLY A 206 -4.88 20.57 9.82
CA GLY A 206 -3.66 21.39 9.92
C GLY A 206 -2.44 20.81 9.21
N ASN A 207 -2.60 19.79 8.35
CA ASN A 207 -1.51 19.05 7.73
C ASN A 207 -0.53 18.45 8.73
N THR A 208 -1.02 18.08 9.93
CA THR A 208 -0.21 17.48 10.97
C THR A 208 -0.80 16.16 11.46
N PHE A 209 0.06 15.19 11.75
CA PHE A 209 -0.28 13.95 12.42
C PHE A 209 0.58 13.84 13.68
N GLU A 210 -0.06 13.68 14.85
CA GLU A 210 0.63 13.62 16.15
C GLU A 210 1.58 14.81 16.41
N GLY A 211 1.25 15.99 15.88
CA GLY A 211 2.04 17.22 16.03
C GLY A 211 3.20 17.37 15.02
N ALA A 212 3.47 16.37 14.18
CA ALA A 212 4.44 16.47 13.09
C ALA A 212 3.75 16.83 11.76
N SER A 213 4.43 17.59 10.89
CA SER A 213 3.95 17.84 9.52
C SER A 213 3.85 16.50 8.77
N CYS A 214 2.71 16.25 8.13
CA CYS A 214 2.52 15.11 7.25
C CYS A 214 2.60 15.51 5.77
N VAL A 215 2.74 16.80 5.45
CA VAL A 215 2.92 17.28 4.07
C VAL A 215 4.40 17.52 3.78
N PRO A 216 4.82 17.41 2.51
CA PRO A 216 6.15 17.80 2.09
C PRO A 216 6.51 19.24 2.48
N ASP A 217 7.68 19.42 3.10
CA ASP A 217 8.20 20.74 3.52
C ASP A 217 8.40 21.72 2.33
N GLY A 218 8.36 21.22 1.09
CA GLY A 218 8.39 22.03 -0.14
C GLY A 218 7.03 22.48 -0.66
N GLY A 219 5.92 22.19 0.02
CA GLY A 219 4.57 22.55 -0.41
C GLY A 219 4.19 21.86 -1.72
N TYR A 220 3.65 20.65 -1.63
CA TYR A 220 2.93 20.09 -2.77
C TYR A 220 1.77 21.03 -3.09
N LYS A 221 1.91 21.88 -4.12
CA LYS A 221 0.77 22.61 -4.68
C LYS A 221 -0.16 21.51 -5.21
N PRO A 222 -1.33 21.27 -4.60
CA PRO A 222 -2.25 20.28 -5.13
C PRO A 222 -2.46 20.64 -6.60
N ILE A 223 -2.31 19.67 -7.49
CA ILE A 223 -2.78 19.79 -8.87
C ILE A 223 -4.22 20.25 -8.71
N ASP A 224 -4.48 21.50 -9.07
CA ASP A 224 -5.78 22.13 -8.96
C ASP A 224 -6.78 21.20 -9.66
N ALA A 225 -7.68 20.62 -8.88
CA ALA A 225 -8.75 19.76 -9.40
C ALA A 225 -9.81 20.58 -10.18
N GLY A 226 -9.57 21.89 -10.36
CA GLY A 226 -10.37 22.83 -11.11
C GLY A 226 -10.09 22.82 -12.62
N LYS A 227 -10.86 22.00 -13.33
CA LYS A 227 -11.60 22.36 -14.55
C LYS A 227 -10.95 23.40 -15.47
N ASP A 228 -10.30 22.92 -16.53
CA ASP A 228 -9.88 23.70 -17.70
C ASP A 228 -10.98 24.65 -18.16
N SER A 229 -10.83 25.93 -17.83
CA SER A 229 -11.61 27.01 -18.42
C SER A 229 -10.62 27.99 -19.03
N ALA A 230 -10.19 27.65 -20.25
CA ALA A 230 -9.78 28.52 -21.35
C ALA A 230 -8.83 29.73 -21.07
N ALA A 231 -7.66 29.63 -21.74
CA ALA A 231 -6.93 30.72 -22.43
C ALA A 231 -5.82 31.50 -21.65
N PRO A 232 -4.87 32.18 -22.33
CA PRO A 232 -3.43 31.85 -22.20
C PRO A 232 -2.48 33.02 -21.81
N LYS A 233 -1.24 32.66 -21.44
CA LYS A 233 -0.01 33.49 -21.24
C LYS A 233 -0.10 34.49 -20.07
N ASP A 234 0.92 34.69 -19.23
CA ASP A 234 2.28 35.10 -19.59
C ASP A 234 3.27 35.03 -18.39
N SER A 235 4.54 34.82 -18.75
CA SER A 235 5.84 35.12 -18.11
C SER A 235 5.95 35.68 -16.69
N GLY A 236 6.77 35.03 -15.83
CA GLY A 236 7.29 35.69 -14.62
C GLY A 236 8.24 34.86 -13.75
N ALA A 237 9.55 35.01 -14.01
CA ALA A 237 10.71 34.89 -13.12
C ALA A 237 10.92 33.62 -12.26
N LEU A 238 11.91 32.82 -12.67
CA LEU A 238 12.63 31.89 -11.79
C LEU A 238 13.58 32.70 -10.90
N VAL A 239 13.46 32.54 -9.58
CA VAL A 239 14.45 33.03 -8.62
C VAL A 239 15.42 31.89 -8.34
N ASP A 240 16.66 32.14 -8.70
CA ASP A 240 17.85 31.35 -8.40
C ASP A 240 18.04 31.21 -6.89
N VAL A 241 18.14 29.97 -6.40
CA VAL A 241 18.64 29.69 -5.05
C VAL A 241 19.86 28.81 -5.20
N SER A 242 20.99 29.48 -5.09
CA SER A 242 22.34 28.96 -5.02
C SER A 242 22.50 27.85 -3.97
N VAL A 243 23.12 26.78 -4.45
CA VAL A 243 23.72 25.64 -3.75
C VAL A 243 24.56 26.12 -2.56
N VAL A 244 24.33 25.56 -1.38
CA VAL A 244 25.29 25.59 -0.27
C VAL A 244 25.89 24.20 -0.14
N ASP A 245 27.16 24.13 -0.55
CA ASP A 245 28.09 23.05 -0.31
C ASP A 245 28.35 22.91 1.21
N ALA A 246 28.26 21.69 1.73
CA ALA A 246 28.78 21.35 3.04
C ALA A 246 29.61 20.06 2.92
N SER A 247 30.77 20.21 2.29
CA SER A 247 31.85 19.25 2.36
C SER A 247 32.55 19.28 3.73
N SER A 248 32.74 18.08 4.26
CA SER A 248 33.82 17.62 5.16
C SER A 248 33.57 17.45 6.67
N PRO A 249 33.95 16.27 7.21
CA PRO A 249 34.02 15.98 8.64
C PRO A 249 35.39 16.36 9.20
N ALA A 250 35.44 16.71 10.49
CA ALA A 250 36.68 16.73 11.26
C ALA A 250 36.57 15.79 12.47
N ASP A 251 37.69 15.12 12.64
CA ASP A 251 38.00 13.97 13.44
C ASP A 251 38.33 14.33 14.91
N ALA A 252 38.25 13.30 15.75
CA ALA A 252 39.20 12.96 16.82
C ALA A 252 39.25 13.70 18.19
N THR A 253 39.14 12.86 19.24
CA THR A 253 40.05 12.68 20.42
C THR A 253 39.90 13.58 21.66
N THR A 254 39.29 13.09 22.77
CA THR A 254 39.86 12.48 24.04
C THR A 254 40.23 13.49 25.16
N PRO A 255 40.54 13.11 26.43
CA PRO A 255 39.82 12.27 27.40
C PRO A 255 39.83 12.84 28.87
N THR A 256 39.25 12.08 29.81
CA THR A 256 39.57 11.98 31.26
C THR A 256 39.35 13.18 32.20
N ASP A 257 38.51 12.98 33.24
CA ASP A 257 38.84 13.41 34.60
C ASP A 257 38.17 12.52 35.66
N ALA A 258 38.95 12.21 36.70
CA ALA A 258 38.66 11.30 37.81
C ALA A 258 37.92 12.00 38.98
N PRO A 259 37.29 11.27 39.91
CA PRO A 259 36.67 11.85 41.10
C PRO A 259 37.70 12.17 42.20
N SER A 260 37.48 13.27 42.91
CA SER A 260 38.16 13.61 44.16
C SER A 260 37.37 13.08 45.37
N ASP A 261 38.12 12.78 46.44
CA ASP A 261 37.73 12.24 47.75
C ASP A 261 36.41 12.74 48.37
#